data_AF-V5GMG1-F1
#
_entry.id   AF-V5GMG1-F1
#
_cell.length_a   1.000
_cell.length_b   1.000
_cell.length_c   1.000
_cell.angle_alpha   90.00
_cell.angle_beta   90.00
_cell.angle_gamma   90.00
#
_symmetry.space_group_name_H-M   'P 1'
#
loop_
_entity.id
_entity.type
_entity.pdbx_description
1 polymer ?
#
loop_
_entity_poly.entity_id
_entity_poly.type
_entity_poly.pdbx_seq_one_letter_code
_entity_poly.pdbx_strand_id
1 'polypeptide(L)'
;WVEFITASGYLSARKMRSRFQTLVAQACDKCSYRDSVKMIADTTEVKLRIRERYIVQITPAFKCAGLWPRSAAHWPLPQIPWPHPNLVVEVKTEGFDLLSKECIALQGKQSAMEGDAWVLSFFEAENRLLQGGCRRRCLSILKTLRDRHLDLPGNPVTGYHMKTLLLYECEKHPRESEWDEACIADRINGIFLQLISCLQCKRCPHYFLPNLDLFKGKSPSALENASKQVWRLTREMLTNS
;
A
#
# COMPACT_ATOMS: atom_id res chain seq x y z
N TRP A 1 -19.17 10.97 17.29
CA TRP A 1 -18.99 11.39 15.89
C TRP A 1 -20.30 11.82 15.19
N VAL A 2 -21.36 12.20 15.92
CA VAL A 2 -22.70 12.48 15.35
C VAL A 2 -22.66 13.64 14.34
N GLU A 3 -21.89 14.69 14.65
CA GLU A 3 -21.68 15.85 13.77
C GLU A 3 -21.06 15.52 12.39
N PHE A 4 -20.44 14.34 12.26
CA PHE A 4 -19.83 13.88 11.01
C PHE A 4 -20.75 12.98 10.18
N ILE A 5 -21.95 12.68 10.66
CA ILE A 5 -22.95 11.90 9.94
C ILE A 5 -23.63 12.80 8.89
N THR A 6 -23.79 12.31 7.66
CA THR A 6 -24.50 13.00 6.59
C THR A 6 -26.01 12.90 6.78
N ALA A 7 -26.80 13.73 6.09
CA ALA A 7 -28.26 13.64 6.13
C ALA A 7 -28.78 12.24 5.73
N SER A 8 -28.04 11.52 4.87
CA SER A 8 -28.35 10.14 4.45
C SER A 8 -27.85 9.06 5.43
N GLY A 9 -27.30 9.43 6.59
CA GLY A 9 -26.87 8.49 7.63
C GLY A 9 -25.46 7.91 7.47
N TYR A 10 -24.65 8.39 6.52
CA TYR A 10 -23.27 7.91 6.33
C TYR A 10 -22.28 8.70 7.19
N LEU A 11 -21.30 8.00 7.79
CA LEU A 11 -20.19 8.65 8.49
C LEU A 11 -19.15 9.17 7.49
N SER A 12 -19.06 10.49 7.31
CA SER A 12 -18.18 11.11 6.32
C SER A 12 -16.71 11.08 6.74
N ALA A 13 -15.88 10.40 5.94
CA ALA A 13 -14.43 10.42 6.07
C ALA A 13 -13.87 11.85 5.91
N ARG A 14 -14.34 12.59 4.89
CA ARG A 14 -13.90 13.96 4.58
C ARG A 14 -14.15 14.92 5.76
N LYS A 15 -15.37 14.95 6.30
CA LYS A 15 -15.73 15.86 7.40
C LYS A 15 -14.86 15.58 8.63
N MET A 16 -14.64 14.30 8.94
CA MET A 16 -13.79 13.90 10.06
C MET A 16 -12.33 14.33 9.84
N ARG A 17 -11.79 14.09 8.64
CA ARG A 17 -10.42 14.51 8.29
C ARG A 17 -10.25 16.03 8.29
N SER A 18 -11.22 16.77 7.77
CA SER A 18 -11.20 18.24 7.78
C SER A 18 -11.19 18.79 9.20
N ARG A 19 -12.06 18.29 10.08
CA ARG A 19 -12.05 18.69 11.49
C ARG A 19 -10.75 18.33 12.18
N PHE A 20 -10.23 17.12 11.93
CA PHE A 20 -8.96 16.68 12.47
C PHE A 20 -7.79 17.54 11.99
N GLN A 21 -7.78 17.94 10.71
CA GLN A 21 -6.78 18.84 10.14
C GLN A 21 -6.75 20.18 10.86
N THR A 22 -7.91 20.80 11.12
CA THR A 22 -7.98 22.06 11.90
C THR A 22 -7.41 21.90 13.30
N LEU A 23 -7.72 20.80 13.98
CA LEU A 23 -7.21 20.53 15.33
C LEU A 23 -5.69 20.33 15.32
N VAL A 24 -5.16 19.60 14.34
CA VAL A 24 -3.71 19.37 14.22
C VAL A 24 -2.97 20.65 13.86
N ALA A 25 -3.54 21.51 13.00
CA ALA A 25 -2.96 22.83 12.71
C ALA A 25 -2.78 23.65 13.99
N GLN A 26 -3.85 23.77 14.80
CA GLN A 26 -3.81 24.48 16.08
C GLN A 26 -2.84 23.84 17.08
N ALA A 27 -2.72 22.50 17.06
CA ALA A 27 -1.76 21.79 17.90
C ALA A 27 -0.32 22.06 17.47
N CYS A 28 -0.03 22.12 16.17
CA CYS A 28 1.30 22.48 15.66
C CYS A 28 1.72 23.90 16.08
N ASP A 29 0.78 24.85 16.14
CA ASP A 29 1.08 26.22 16.57
C ASP A 29 1.41 26.32 18.07
N LYS A 30 0.87 25.40 18.88
CA LYS A 30 0.93 25.44 20.36
C LYS A 30 1.88 24.43 20.99
N CYS A 31 2.30 23.40 20.26
CA CYS A 31 3.10 22.32 20.84
C CYS A 31 4.53 22.77 21.18
N SER A 32 5.20 21.99 22.04
CA SER A 32 6.61 22.22 22.42
C SER A 32 7.58 22.19 21.22
N TYR A 33 7.14 21.63 20.08
CA TYR A 33 7.93 21.50 18.86
C TYR A 33 7.53 22.48 17.74
N ARG A 34 6.72 23.51 18.04
CA ARG A 34 6.14 24.46 17.05
C ARG A 34 7.15 25.09 16.07
N ASP A 35 8.41 25.23 16.48
CA ASP A 35 9.47 25.80 15.63
C ASP A 35 10.04 24.78 14.62
N SER A 36 9.83 23.49 14.88
CA SER A 36 10.36 22.38 14.09
C SER A 36 9.31 21.49 13.45
N VAL A 37 8.03 21.69 13.74
CA VAL A 37 6.91 20.92 13.21
C VAL A 37 5.91 21.87 12.58
N LYS A 38 5.75 21.80 11.26
CA LYS A 38 4.79 22.61 10.51
C LYS A 38 3.80 21.72 9.78
N MET A 39 2.53 22.13 9.73
CA MET A 39 1.55 21.45 8.88
C MET A 39 1.80 21.82 7.41
N ILE A 40 1.73 20.84 6.51
CA ILE A 40 1.84 21.06 5.06
C ILE A 40 0.50 21.62 4.54
N ALA A 41 0.57 22.74 3.80
CA ALA A 41 -0.58 23.38 3.16
C ALA A 41 -1.00 22.69 1.84
N ASP A 42 -2.08 23.18 1.23
CA ASP A 42 -2.57 22.76 -0.11
C ASP A 42 -2.86 21.26 -0.25
N THR A 43 -3.33 20.63 0.82
CA THR A 43 -3.76 19.22 0.81
C THR A 43 -4.94 19.02 1.77
N THR A 44 -5.81 18.05 1.48
CA THR A 44 -6.86 17.63 2.43
C THR A 44 -6.35 16.60 3.44
N GLU A 45 -5.11 16.14 3.29
CA GLU A 45 -4.47 15.19 4.19
C GLU A 45 -3.83 15.90 5.38
N VAL A 46 -3.80 15.25 6.54
CA VAL A 46 -3.07 15.77 7.69
C VAL A 46 -1.61 15.36 7.58
N LYS A 47 -0.78 16.25 7.04
CA LYS A 47 0.66 16.03 6.84
C LYS A 47 1.47 17.05 7.62
N LEU A 48 2.48 16.55 8.34
CA LEU A 48 3.43 17.33 9.11
C LEU A 48 4.79 17.28 8.44
N ARG A 49 5.45 18.42 8.33
CA ARG A 49 6.87 18.54 8.01
C ARG A 49 7.64 18.74 9.31
N ILE A 50 8.54 17.83 9.61
CA ILE A 50 9.36 17.81 10.82
C ILE A 50 10.81 18.12 10.45
N ARG A 51 11.36 19.19 11.02
CA ARG A 51 12.73 19.67 10.82
C ARG A 51 13.12 19.81 9.34
N GLU A 52 12.17 20.25 8.51
CA GLU A 52 12.30 20.38 7.05
C GLU A 52 12.77 19.12 6.30
N ARG A 53 12.79 17.96 6.96
CA ARG A 53 13.39 16.73 6.43
C ARG A 53 12.41 15.56 6.34
N TYR A 54 11.56 15.42 7.36
CA TYR A 54 10.64 14.29 7.44
C TYR A 54 9.22 14.75 7.18
N ILE A 55 8.48 13.96 6.39
CA ILE A 55 7.06 14.16 6.18
C ILE A 55 6.32 13.02 6.85
N VAL A 56 5.40 13.35 7.74
CA VAL A 56 4.55 12.39 8.47
C VAL A 56 3.10 12.66 8.12
N GLN A 57 2.41 11.68 7.55
CA GLN A 57 0.96 11.74 7.36
C GLN A 57 0.27 11.05 8.54
N ILE A 58 -0.66 11.74 9.19
CA ILE A 58 -1.50 11.19 10.24
C ILE A 58 -2.89 10.96 9.66
N THR A 59 -3.33 9.70 9.62
CA THR A 59 -4.58 9.32 8.96
C THR A 59 -5.58 8.83 10.00
N PRO A 60 -6.73 9.51 10.22
CA PRO A 60 -7.81 8.98 11.05
C PRO A 60 -8.28 7.63 10.49
N ALA A 61 -8.52 6.66 11.36
CA ALA A 61 -8.90 5.33 10.95
C ALA A 61 -9.84 4.65 11.95
N PHE A 62 -10.65 3.71 11.44
CA PHE A 62 -11.37 2.73 12.25
C PHE A 62 -10.81 1.34 11.99
N LYS A 63 -10.52 0.61 13.07
CA LYS A 63 -10.12 -0.79 12.99
C LYS A 63 -11.35 -1.69 12.97
N CYS A 64 -11.41 -2.59 11.99
CA CYS A 64 -12.48 -3.57 11.80
C CYS A 64 -11.92 -5.00 11.98
N ALA A 65 -11.56 -5.34 13.22
CA ALA A 65 -11.04 -6.66 13.57
C ALA A 65 -12.13 -7.74 13.51
N GLY A 66 -11.75 -8.98 13.17
CA GLY A 66 -12.68 -10.12 13.08
C GLY A 66 -13.71 -10.05 11.95
N LEU A 67 -13.64 -9.02 11.10
CA LEU A 67 -14.51 -8.83 9.95
C LEU A 67 -13.69 -8.88 8.66
N TRP A 68 -14.27 -9.45 7.61
CA TRP A 68 -13.67 -9.47 6.29
C TRP A 68 -14.58 -8.78 5.26
N PRO A 69 -14.07 -7.86 4.43
CA PRO A 69 -14.92 -7.08 3.54
C PRO A 69 -15.38 -7.95 2.36
N ARG A 70 -16.64 -7.77 1.95
CA ARG A 70 -17.24 -8.54 0.85
C ARG A 70 -16.48 -8.41 -0.47
N SER A 71 -15.89 -7.24 -0.73
CA SER A 71 -15.06 -6.99 -1.91
C SER A 71 -13.80 -7.87 -1.97
N ALA A 72 -13.33 -8.37 -0.83
CA ALA A 72 -12.20 -9.29 -0.70
C ALA A 72 -12.62 -10.72 -0.33
N ALA A 73 -13.92 -11.03 -0.28
CA ALA A 73 -14.42 -12.34 0.16
C ALA A 73 -14.09 -13.49 -0.81
N HIS A 74 -13.75 -13.16 -2.06
CA HIS A 74 -13.26 -14.11 -3.05
C HIS A 74 -11.87 -14.68 -2.70
N TRP A 75 -11.15 -14.08 -1.76
CA TRP A 75 -9.85 -14.56 -1.29
C TRP A 75 -9.99 -15.55 -0.12
N PRO A 76 -9.22 -16.66 -0.11
CA PRO A 76 -8.29 -17.09 -1.17
C PRO A 76 -9.02 -17.73 -2.36
N LEU A 77 -8.35 -17.76 -3.52
CA LEU A 77 -8.88 -18.40 -4.71
C LEU A 77 -8.75 -19.94 -4.60
N PRO A 78 -9.79 -20.75 -4.88
CA PRO A 78 -9.77 -22.20 -4.65
C PRO A 78 -8.64 -22.97 -5.35
N GLN A 79 -8.19 -22.48 -6.51
CA GLN A 79 -7.12 -23.09 -7.30
C GLN A 79 -5.70 -22.78 -6.78
N ILE A 80 -5.57 -21.87 -5.80
CA ILE A 80 -4.28 -21.45 -5.26
C ILE A 80 -4.04 -22.22 -3.95
N PRO A 81 -3.02 -23.09 -3.88
CA PRO A 81 -2.78 -23.94 -2.71
C PRO A 81 -2.16 -23.19 -1.52
N TRP A 82 -1.92 -21.88 -1.65
CA TRP A 82 -1.39 -21.02 -0.62
C TRP A 82 -2.35 -19.86 -0.32
N PRO A 83 -2.49 -19.45 0.95
CA PRO A 83 -1.84 -20.00 2.13
C PRO A 83 -2.57 -21.24 2.67
N HIS A 84 -1.96 -21.91 3.66
CA HIS A 84 -2.62 -22.98 4.41
C HIS A 84 -3.93 -22.48 5.04
N PRO A 85 -5.02 -23.27 5.09
CA PRO A 85 -6.33 -22.83 5.60
C PRO A 85 -6.30 -22.20 7.00
N ASN A 86 -5.46 -22.70 7.91
CA ASN A 86 -5.31 -22.09 9.24
C ASN A 86 -4.81 -20.63 9.17
N LEU A 87 -3.84 -20.36 8.28
CA LEU A 87 -3.34 -19.00 8.08
C LEU A 87 -4.39 -18.11 7.42
N VAL A 88 -5.27 -18.65 6.56
CA VAL A 88 -6.43 -17.90 6.03
C VAL A 88 -7.32 -17.39 7.16
N VAL A 89 -7.62 -18.24 8.14
CA VAL A 89 -8.44 -17.88 9.31
C VAL A 89 -7.76 -16.78 10.12
N GLU A 90 -6.46 -16.91 10.39
CA GLU A 90 -5.68 -15.89 11.11
C GLU A 90 -5.69 -14.55 10.36
N VAL A 91 -5.42 -14.55 9.06
CA VAL A 91 -5.41 -13.34 8.22
C VAL A 91 -6.79 -12.66 8.20
N LYS A 92 -7.88 -13.42 8.08
CA LYS A 92 -9.24 -12.86 8.15
C LYS A 92 -9.59 -12.34 9.54
N THR A 93 -9.02 -12.93 10.59
CA THR A 93 -9.22 -12.50 11.99
C THR A 93 -8.56 -11.16 12.27
N GLU A 94 -7.38 -10.88 11.69
CA GLU A 94 -6.74 -9.56 11.76
C GLU A 94 -7.67 -8.45 11.22
N GLY A 95 -8.50 -8.80 10.23
CA GLY A 95 -9.50 -7.91 9.64
C GLY A 95 -8.88 -6.85 8.73
N PHE A 96 -9.43 -5.65 8.78
CA PHE A 96 -8.99 -4.51 7.96
C PHE A 96 -9.24 -3.19 8.68
N ASP A 97 -8.64 -2.12 8.18
CA ASP A 97 -8.87 -0.76 8.64
C ASP A 97 -9.60 0.05 7.57
N LEU A 98 -10.41 1.00 8.03
CA LEU A 98 -11.05 2.05 7.24
C LEU A 98 -10.29 3.34 7.46
N LEU A 99 -9.58 3.82 6.45
CA LEU A 99 -8.75 5.02 6.49
C LEU A 99 -9.48 6.23 5.92
N SER A 100 -9.47 7.34 6.64
CA SER A 100 -9.89 8.63 6.09
C SER A 100 -8.73 9.28 5.35
N LYS A 101 -8.58 8.95 4.08
CA LYS A 101 -7.59 9.54 3.15
C LYS A 101 -8.17 9.59 1.74
N GLU A 102 -7.57 10.38 0.86
CA GLU A 102 -7.90 10.41 -0.55
C GLU A 102 -7.50 9.12 -1.26
N CYS A 103 -8.33 8.71 -2.23
CA CYS A 103 -8.03 7.58 -3.11
C CYS A 103 -7.85 8.10 -4.54
N ILE A 104 -6.60 8.06 -5.03
CA ILE A 104 -6.26 8.50 -6.39
C ILE A 104 -7.03 7.69 -7.46
N ALA A 105 -7.38 6.44 -7.15
CA ALA A 105 -8.17 5.60 -8.05
C ALA A 105 -9.60 6.13 -8.31
N LEU A 106 -10.06 7.13 -7.56
CA LEU A 106 -11.37 7.77 -7.74
C LEU A 106 -11.26 9.16 -8.39
N GLN A 107 -10.06 9.73 -8.54
CA GLN A 107 -9.89 11.03 -9.21
C GLN A 107 -10.38 10.96 -10.67
N GLY A 108 -11.43 11.71 -10.99
CA GLY A 108 -12.02 11.81 -12.34
C GLY A 108 -13.52 11.50 -12.43
N LYS A 109 -14.15 10.99 -11.36
CA LYS A 109 -15.61 10.89 -11.28
C LYS A 109 -16.13 12.05 -10.41
N GLN A 110 -16.84 13.00 -11.01
CA GLN A 110 -17.33 14.20 -10.33
C GLN A 110 -18.53 13.87 -9.42
N SER A 111 -18.33 13.11 -8.34
CA SER A 111 -19.35 12.96 -7.31
C SER A 111 -18.84 13.47 -5.96
N ALA A 112 -19.62 14.37 -5.34
CA ALA A 112 -19.31 14.92 -4.03
C ALA A 112 -19.15 13.82 -2.95
N MET A 113 -19.75 12.64 -3.18
CA MET A 113 -19.73 11.46 -2.30
C MET A 113 -18.38 10.75 -2.22
N GLU A 114 -17.46 10.92 -3.18
CA GLU A 114 -16.22 10.13 -3.22
C GLU A 114 -15.22 10.48 -2.12
N GLY A 115 -15.14 11.73 -1.71
CA GLY A 115 -14.26 12.10 -0.59
C GLY A 115 -14.79 11.70 0.77
N ASP A 116 -16.08 11.34 0.86
CA ASP A 116 -16.73 10.90 2.10
C ASP A 116 -16.53 9.40 2.37
N ALA A 117 -16.05 8.64 1.38
CA ALA A 117 -15.77 7.21 1.52
C ALA A 117 -14.48 6.95 2.30
N TRP A 118 -14.43 5.77 2.93
CA TRP A 118 -13.28 5.28 3.67
C TRP A 118 -12.46 4.33 2.81
N VAL A 119 -11.13 4.47 2.84
CA VAL A 119 -10.21 3.62 2.08
C VAL A 119 -9.90 2.35 2.88
N LEU A 120 -10.11 1.18 2.29
CA LEU A 120 -9.73 -0.11 2.89
C LEU A 120 -8.20 -0.22 3.00
N SER A 121 -7.74 -0.74 4.12
CA SER A 121 -6.33 -1.06 4.39
C SER A 121 -6.24 -2.42 5.05
N PHE A 122 -5.39 -3.29 4.53
CA PHE A 122 -5.19 -4.66 5.02
C PHE A 122 -3.85 -4.83 5.72
N PHE A 123 -3.29 -3.75 6.30
CA PHE A 123 -1.91 -3.72 6.77
C PHE A 123 -1.53 -4.91 7.67
N GLU A 124 -2.35 -5.18 8.71
CA GLU A 124 -2.11 -6.29 9.63
C GLU A 124 -2.34 -7.66 8.97
N ALA A 125 -3.42 -7.81 8.21
CA ALA A 125 -3.72 -9.02 7.45
C ALA A 125 -2.57 -9.40 6.47
N GLU A 126 -2.04 -8.42 5.73
CA GLU A 126 -0.88 -8.62 4.86
C GLU A 126 0.39 -8.97 5.64
N ASN A 127 0.60 -8.36 6.82
CA ASN A 127 1.77 -8.66 7.66
C ASN A 127 1.71 -10.06 8.26
N ARG A 128 0.51 -10.51 8.64
CA ARG A 128 0.22 -11.88 9.08
C ARG A 128 0.48 -12.87 7.95
N LEU A 129 -0.02 -12.56 6.75
CA LEU A 129 0.12 -13.42 5.59
C LEU A 129 1.58 -13.59 5.11
N LEU A 130 2.43 -12.60 5.34
CA LEU A 130 3.87 -12.64 5.03
C LEU A 130 4.74 -13.23 6.16
N GLN A 131 4.15 -13.95 7.12
CA GLN A 131 4.92 -14.71 8.12
C GLN A 131 5.50 -16.00 7.51
N GLY A 132 6.60 -16.50 8.08
CA GLY A 132 7.28 -17.72 7.63
C GLY A 132 8.33 -17.49 6.53
N GLY A 133 9.35 -18.34 6.56
CA GLY A 133 10.49 -18.31 5.63
C GLY A 133 11.19 -16.95 5.57
N CYS A 134 11.77 -16.65 4.40
CA CYS A 134 12.49 -15.43 4.10
C CYS A 134 11.59 -14.31 3.57
N ARG A 135 10.25 -14.47 3.55
CA ARG A 135 9.29 -13.51 2.95
C ARG A 135 9.50 -12.07 3.42
N ARG A 136 9.61 -11.84 4.73
CA ARG A 136 9.85 -10.49 5.29
C ARG A 136 11.24 -9.96 4.94
N ARG A 137 12.24 -10.82 4.85
CA ARG A 137 13.60 -10.45 4.44
C ARG A 137 13.62 -10.04 2.96
N CYS A 138 12.95 -10.79 2.09
CA CYS A 138 12.70 -10.42 0.70
C CYS A 138 12.05 -9.04 0.62
N LEU A 139 10.98 -8.79 1.39
CA LEU A 139 10.32 -7.47 1.39
C LEU A 139 11.27 -6.32 1.78
N SER A 140 12.11 -6.53 2.80
CA SER A 140 13.09 -5.52 3.24
C SER A 140 14.15 -5.23 2.17
N ILE A 141 14.64 -6.26 1.49
CA ILE A 141 15.59 -6.10 0.37
C ILE A 141 14.92 -5.37 -0.80
N LEU A 142 13.72 -5.80 -1.21
CA LEU A 142 12.94 -5.15 -2.28
C LEU A 142 12.69 -3.67 -1.99
N LYS A 143 12.32 -3.32 -0.75
CA LYS A 143 12.13 -1.92 -0.34
C LYS A 143 13.44 -1.13 -0.40
N THR A 144 14.54 -1.73 0.03
CA THR A 144 15.86 -1.08 -0.02
C THR A 144 16.31 -0.85 -1.46
N LEU A 145 16.14 -1.83 -2.34
CA LEU A 145 16.43 -1.70 -3.77
C LEU A 145 15.53 -0.63 -4.41
N ARG A 146 14.25 -0.58 -4.03
CA ARG A 146 13.33 0.46 -4.46
C ARG A 146 13.82 1.84 -4.04
N ASP A 147 14.11 2.03 -2.76
CA ASP A 147 14.48 3.34 -2.20
C ASP A 147 15.82 3.85 -2.77
N ARG A 148 16.75 2.94 -3.11
CA ARG A 148 18.08 3.32 -3.64
C ARG A 148 18.17 3.45 -5.15
N HIS A 149 17.35 2.73 -5.90
CA HIS A 149 17.49 2.64 -7.36
C HIS A 149 16.23 2.98 -8.14
N LEU A 150 15.06 2.98 -7.50
CA LEU A 150 13.75 3.15 -8.14
C LEU A 150 12.92 4.30 -7.55
N ASP A 151 13.54 5.20 -6.77
CA ASP A 151 12.94 6.47 -6.38
C ASP A 151 12.98 7.44 -7.58
N LEU A 152 12.03 7.25 -8.49
CA LEU A 152 11.97 7.94 -9.78
C LEU A 152 10.95 9.08 -9.76
N PRO A 153 11.12 10.11 -10.62
CA PRO A 153 10.14 11.18 -10.79
C PRO A 153 8.72 10.63 -11.04
N GLY A 154 7.74 11.18 -10.32
CA GLY A 154 6.35 10.70 -10.34
C GLY A 154 6.06 9.50 -9.43
N ASN A 155 7.07 8.99 -8.71
CA ASN A 155 6.98 7.86 -7.79
C ASN A 155 6.15 6.68 -8.37
N PRO A 156 6.54 6.16 -9.54
CA PRO A 156 5.78 5.10 -10.23
C PRO A 156 5.83 3.77 -9.48
N VAL A 157 6.89 3.51 -8.72
CA VAL A 157 7.09 2.29 -7.93
C VAL A 157 7.20 2.65 -6.45
N THR A 158 6.31 2.09 -5.62
CA THR A 158 6.31 2.31 -4.17
C THR A 158 6.67 1.03 -3.43
N GLY A 159 7.02 1.14 -2.15
CA GLY A 159 7.20 -0.03 -1.28
C GLY A 159 5.93 -0.90 -1.14
N TYR A 160 4.75 -0.34 -1.43
CA TYR A 160 3.49 -1.09 -1.43
C TYR A 160 3.33 -1.97 -2.68
N HIS A 161 3.86 -1.54 -3.84
CA HIS A 161 3.94 -2.41 -5.02
C HIS A 161 4.83 -3.62 -4.74
N MET A 162 5.97 -3.42 -4.06
CA MET A 162 6.85 -4.52 -3.66
C MET A 162 6.15 -5.52 -2.74
N LYS A 163 5.39 -5.02 -1.74
CA LYS A 163 4.61 -5.88 -0.85
C LYS A 163 3.53 -6.66 -1.59
N THR A 164 2.82 -6.00 -2.50
CA THR A 164 1.76 -6.61 -3.32
C THR A 164 2.32 -7.71 -4.22
N LEU A 165 3.43 -7.46 -4.91
CA LEU A 165 4.05 -8.45 -5.79
C LEU A 165 4.65 -9.63 -5.02
N LEU A 166 5.17 -9.39 -3.81
CA LEU A 166 5.61 -10.47 -2.93
C LEU A 166 4.44 -11.40 -2.55
N LEU A 167 3.25 -10.86 -2.28
CA LEU A 167 2.06 -11.67 -2.00
C LEU A 167 1.67 -12.54 -3.20
N TYR A 168 1.67 -11.99 -4.42
CA TYR A 168 1.46 -12.80 -5.63
C TYR A 168 2.58 -13.82 -5.88
N GLU A 169 3.82 -13.50 -5.54
CA GLU A 169 4.93 -14.44 -5.66
C GLU A 169 4.75 -15.64 -4.71
N CYS A 170 4.14 -15.43 -3.54
CA CYS A 170 3.77 -16.51 -2.61
C CYS A 170 2.70 -17.44 -3.19
N GLU A 171 1.76 -16.92 -3.98
CA GLU A 171 0.78 -17.77 -4.68
C GLU A 171 1.43 -18.63 -5.77
N LYS A 172 2.46 -18.11 -6.44
CA LYS A 172 3.23 -18.84 -7.46
C LYS A 172 4.16 -19.90 -6.87
N HIS A 173 4.71 -19.64 -5.68
CA HIS A 173 5.63 -20.52 -4.96
C HIS A 173 5.02 -20.87 -3.60
N PRO A 174 4.02 -21.77 -3.57
CA PRO A 174 3.19 -21.99 -2.40
C PRO A 174 3.87 -22.79 -1.28
N ARG A 175 4.99 -23.47 -1.55
CA ARG A 175 5.63 -24.36 -0.57
C ARG A 175 6.56 -23.57 0.34
N GLU A 176 6.58 -23.89 1.63
CA GLU A 176 7.46 -23.19 2.59
C GLU A 176 8.95 -23.32 2.23
N SER A 177 9.38 -24.46 1.66
CA SER A 177 10.77 -24.65 1.20
C SER A 177 11.18 -23.71 0.07
N GLU A 178 10.23 -23.18 -0.72
CA GLU A 178 10.52 -22.19 -1.77
C GLU A 178 10.77 -20.78 -1.22
N TRP A 179 10.59 -20.63 0.10
CA TRP A 179 10.86 -19.45 0.90
C TRP A 179 11.95 -19.69 1.93
N ASP A 180 12.81 -20.70 1.75
CA ASP A 180 14.03 -20.84 2.54
C ASP A 180 15.02 -19.71 2.22
N GLU A 181 16.00 -19.48 3.09
CA GLU A 181 16.99 -18.41 2.93
C GLU A 181 17.80 -18.53 1.63
N ALA A 182 18.04 -19.76 1.16
CA ALA A 182 18.73 -20.01 -0.10
C ALA A 182 17.95 -19.51 -1.33
N CYS A 183 16.63 -19.40 -1.24
CA CYS A 183 15.75 -19.01 -2.35
C CYS A 183 15.57 -17.48 -2.47
N ILE A 184 16.15 -16.67 -1.58
CA ILE A 184 15.94 -15.21 -1.56
C ILE A 184 16.25 -14.56 -2.91
N ALA A 185 17.38 -14.93 -3.53
CA ALA A 185 17.79 -14.36 -4.81
C ALA A 185 16.75 -14.67 -5.90
N ASP A 186 16.29 -15.92 -5.98
CA ASP A 186 15.27 -16.35 -6.95
C ASP A 186 13.95 -15.62 -6.73
N ARG A 187 13.51 -15.45 -5.48
CA ARG A 187 12.28 -14.71 -5.16
C ARG A 187 12.39 -13.24 -5.54
N ILE A 188 13.51 -12.58 -5.25
CA ILE A 188 13.72 -11.18 -5.65
C ILE A 188 13.70 -11.03 -7.17
N ASN A 189 14.39 -11.92 -7.89
CA ASN A 189 14.41 -11.92 -9.34
C ASN A 189 13.01 -12.14 -9.94
N GLY A 190 12.26 -13.13 -9.45
CA GLY A 190 10.88 -13.40 -9.88
C GLY A 190 9.97 -12.19 -9.67
N ILE A 191 10.07 -11.52 -8.52
CA ILE A 191 9.28 -10.33 -8.19
C ILE A 191 9.66 -9.15 -9.11
N PHE A 192 10.93 -8.94 -9.42
CA PHE A 192 11.36 -7.87 -10.31
C PHE A 192 10.94 -8.12 -11.76
N LEU A 193 11.04 -9.37 -12.25
CA LEU A 193 10.49 -9.74 -13.56
C LEU A 193 8.99 -9.52 -13.63
N GLN A 194 8.25 -9.87 -12.57
CA GLN A 194 6.82 -9.58 -12.47
C GLN A 194 6.54 -8.07 -12.44
N LEU A 195 7.36 -7.29 -11.73
CA LEU A 195 7.23 -5.82 -11.69
C LEU A 195 7.42 -5.21 -13.08
N ILE A 196 8.41 -5.69 -13.86
CA ILE A 196 8.64 -5.24 -15.24
C ILE A 196 7.41 -5.52 -16.09
N SER A 197 6.86 -6.74 -16.01
CA SER A 197 5.63 -7.11 -16.72
C SER A 197 4.46 -6.20 -16.34
N CYS A 198 4.23 -5.98 -15.04
CA CYS A 198 3.18 -5.08 -14.57
C CYS A 198 3.35 -3.65 -15.10
N LEU A 199 4.58 -3.12 -15.12
CA LEU A 199 4.88 -1.76 -15.60
C LEU A 199 4.64 -1.64 -17.11
N GLN A 200 5.06 -2.64 -17.90
CA GLN A 200 4.85 -2.67 -19.36
C GLN A 200 3.36 -2.79 -19.71
N CYS A 201 2.63 -3.63 -18.98
CA CYS A 201 1.17 -3.78 -19.12
C CYS A 201 0.39 -2.63 -18.48
N LYS A 202 1.07 -1.70 -17.79
CA LYS A 202 0.47 -0.56 -17.07
C LYS A 202 -0.63 -0.98 -16.10
N ARG A 203 -0.47 -2.16 -15.48
CA ARG A 203 -1.46 -2.74 -14.55
C ARG A 203 -0.76 -3.51 -13.42
N CYS A 204 -1.07 -3.14 -12.18
CA CYS A 204 -0.64 -3.85 -10.98
C CYS A 204 -1.86 -4.00 -10.05
N PRO A 205 -2.61 -5.12 -10.13
CA PRO A 205 -3.81 -5.30 -9.32
C PRO A 205 -3.47 -5.40 -7.84
N HIS A 206 -4.26 -4.75 -6.98
CA HIS A 206 -4.16 -4.92 -5.53
C HIS A 206 -4.46 -6.38 -5.14
N TYR A 207 -3.68 -6.94 -4.21
CA TYR A 207 -3.75 -8.36 -3.84
C TYR A 207 -5.15 -8.82 -3.40
N PHE A 208 -5.73 -8.21 -2.36
CA PHE A 208 -7.09 -8.57 -1.89
C PHE A 208 -8.24 -7.94 -2.69
N LEU A 209 -7.95 -7.02 -3.60
CA LEU A 209 -8.95 -6.20 -4.31
C LEU A 209 -8.56 -6.12 -5.79
N PRO A 210 -8.67 -7.22 -6.56
CA PRO A 210 -8.09 -7.32 -7.91
C PRO A 210 -8.66 -6.33 -8.94
N ASN A 211 -9.82 -5.75 -8.64
CA ASN A 211 -10.45 -4.68 -9.43
C ASN A 211 -9.79 -3.30 -9.24
N LEU A 212 -8.98 -3.13 -8.19
CA LEU A 212 -8.22 -1.92 -7.91
C LEU A 212 -6.82 -2.04 -8.53
N ASP A 213 -6.53 -1.19 -9.49
CA ASP A 213 -5.19 -1.09 -10.09
C ASP A 213 -4.33 -0.05 -9.33
N LEU A 214 -3.19 -0.50 -8.80
CA LEU A 214 -2.25 0.31 -8.04
C LEU A 214 -1.48 1.32 -8.91
N PHE A 215 -1.43 1.10 -10.24
CA PHE A 215 -0.84 2.06 -11.17
C PHE A 215 -1.83 3.11 -11.67
N LYS A 216 -3.10 3.06 -11.23
CA LYS A 216 -4.09 4.06 -11.61
C LYS A 216 -3.65 5.47 -11.20
N GLY A 217 -3.75 6.41 -12.14
CA GLY A 217 -3.32 7.80 -11.94
C GLY A 217 -1.82 8.04 -12.12
N LYS A 218 -1.03 7.00 -12.42
CA LYS A 218 0.39 7.17 -12.78
C LYS A 218 0.53 7.49 -14.27
N SER A 219 1.49 8.37 -14.59
CA SER A 219 1.82 8.71 -15.98
C SER A 219 2.32 7.48 -16.74
N PRO A 220 1.81 7.21 -17.97
CA PRO A 220 2.33 6.14 -18.81
C PRO A 220 3.84 6.24 -19.07
N SER A 221 4.37 7.45 -19.27
CA SER A 221 5.81 7.65 -19.49
C SER A 221 6.64 7.36 -18.24
N ALA A 222 6.10 7.65 -17.04
CA ALA A 222 6.75 7.32 -15.78
C ALA A 222 6.79 5.79 -15.57
N LEU A 223 5.73 5.06 -15.92
CA LEU A 223 5.70 3.59 -15.85
C LEU A 223 6.69 2.96 -16.84
N GLU A 224 6.77 3.48 -18.07
CA GLU A 224 7.73 2.99 -19.06
C GLU A 224 9.19 3.24 -18.63
N ASN A 225 9.48 4.43 -18.12
CA ASN A 225 10.82 4.74 -17.59
C ASN A 225 11.16 3.83 -16.40
N ALA A 226 10.22 3.62 -15.48
CA ALA A 226 10.41 2.69 -14.37
C ALA A 226 10.69 1.27 -14.86
N SER A 227 9.98 0.79 -15.88
CA SER A 227 10.23 -0.54 -16.47
C SER A 227 11.67 -0.68 -16.95
N LYS A 228 12.19 0.33 -17.67
CA LYS A 228 13.59 0.35 -18.14
C LYS A 228 14.60 0.30 -16.98
N GLN A 229 14.34 1.07 -15.92
CA GLN A 229 15.23 1.09 -14.74
C GLN A 229 15.20 -0.23 -13.95
N VAL A 230 14.02 -0.82 -13.74
CA VAL A 230 13.89 -2.13 -13.08
C VAL A 230 14.58 -3.21 -13.91
N TRP A 231 14.42 -3.20 -15.25
CA TRP A 231 15.12 -4.15 -16.13
C TRP A 231 16.65 -4.01 -16.04
N ARG A 232 17.17 -2.78 -16.07
CA ARG A 232 18.61 -2.54 -15.92
C ARG A 232 19.14 -3.11 -14.62
N LEU A 233 18.48 -2.79 -13.50
CA LEU A 233 18.86 -3.28 -12.17
C LEU A 233 18.79 -4.81 -12.08
N THR A 234 17.72 -5.40 -12.59
CA THR A 234 17.52 -6.87 -12.59
C THR A 234 18.61 -7.55 -13.41
N ARG A 235 18.95 -7.00 -14.59
CA ARG A 235 20.02 -7.52 -15.44
C ARG A 235 21.37 -7.47 -14.74
N GLU A 236 21.72 -6.34 -14.11
CA GLU A 236 22.97 -6.21 -13.34
C GLU A 236 23.07 -7.23 -12.21
N MET A 237 21.97 -7.48 -11.50
CA MET A 237 21.91 -8.49 -10.43
C MET A 237 22.06 -9.93 -10.95
N LEU A 238 21.54 -10.22 -12.15
CA LEU A 238 21.60 -11.54 -12.78
C LEU A 238 22.94 -11.83 -13.49
N THR A 239 23.64 -10.80 -13.96
CA THR A 239 24.89 -10.98 -14.72
C THR A 239 26.15 -10.90 -13.88
N ASN A 240 26.06 -10.33 -12.67
CA ASN A 240 27.19 -10.19 -11.74
C ASN A 240 27.11 -11.16 -10.56
N SER A 241 26.27 -12.20 -10.65
CA SER A 241 26.17 -13.31 -9.70
C SER A 241 27.13 -14.44 -10.03
#